data_AF-A0A2J8RVF7-F1
#
_entry.id   AF-A0A2J8RVF7-F1
#
_cell.length_a   1.000
_cell.length_b   1.000
_cell.length_c   1.000
_cell.angle_alpha   90.00
_cell.angle_beta   90.00
_cell.angle_gamma   90.00
#
_symmetry.space_group_name_H-M   'P 1'
#
loop_
_entity.id
_entity.type
_entity.pdbx_description
1 polymer ?
#
loop_
_entity_poly.entity_id
_entity_poly.type
_entity_poly.pdbx_seq_one_letter_code
_entity_poly.pdbx_strand_id
1 'polypeptide(L)'
;ADSELQLVEQRIRSFPDFPTPGVVFRDISPVLKDPASFRAAIGLLARHLKATHGGRIDYIAGIDSRGFLFGPSLAQELGLGCVLIRKRGKLPGPTVWASYSLEYGKAELEIQKDALEPGQRVVVVDDLLATGGARLERLLSAAQANWGPHPPIHRNHERRL
;
A
#
# COMPACT_ATOMS: atom_id res chain seq x y z
N ALA A 1 9.13 -26.32 8.13
CA ALA A 1 9.05 -24.90 7.77
C ALA A 1 8.00 -24.77 6.67
N ASP A 2 7.16 -23.74 6.72
CA ASP A 2 6.12 -23.51 5.70
C ASP A 2 6.80 -23.32 4.33
N SER A 3 6.53 -24.24 3.39
CA SER A 3 7.15 -24.24 2.07
C SER A 3 6.86 -22.96 1.28
N GLU A 4 5.71 -22.32 1.52
CA GLU A 4 5.38 -21.06 0.85
C GLU A 4 6.22 -19.89 1.39
N LEU A 5 6.48 -19.86 2.71
CA LEU A 5 7.32 -18.81 3.30
C LEU A 5 8.76 -18.92 2.79
N GLN A 6 9.27 -20.14 2.66
CA GLN A 6 10.60 -20.39 2.10
C GLN A 6 10.74 -19.91 0.67
N LEU A 7 9.68 -20.03 -0.16
CA LEU A 7 9.68 -19.50 -1.53
C LEU A 7 9.93 -18.00 -1.58
N VAL A 8 9.39 -17.25 -0.62
CA VAL A 8 9.56 -15.80 -0.51
C VAL A 8 10.93 -15.45 0.06
N GLU A 9 11.32 -16.07 1.17
CA GLU A 9 12.57 -15.77 1.88
C GLU A 9 13.81 -15.95 0.99
N GLN A 10 13.89 -17.05 0.24
CA GLN A 10 15.01 -17.34 -0.65
C GLN A 10 15.10 -16.41 -1.88
N ARG A 11 14.11 -15.54 -2.08
CA ARG A 11 14.05 -14.55 -3.17
C ARG A 11 14.27 -13.12 -2.68
N ILE A 12 14.55 -12.94 -1.40
CA ILE A 12 15.04 -11.65 -0.88
C ILE A 12 16.54 -11.58 -1.12
N ARG A 13 16.96 -10.63 -1.95
CA ARG A 13 18.38 -10.35 -2.17
C ARG A 13 18.82 -9.23 -1.24
N SER A 14 20.00 -9.37 -0.64
CA SER A 14 20.52 -8.37 0.30
C SER A 14 21.69 -7.62 -0.30
N PHE A 15 21.68 -6.29 -0.17
CA PHE A 15 22.78 -5.41 -0.57
C PHE A 15 23.28 -4.67 0.68
N PRO A 16 24.50 -4.96 1.16
CA PRO A 16 25.09 -4.21 2.26
C PRO A 16 25.46 -2.79 1.80
N ASP A 17 25.56 -1.87 2.75
CA ASP A 17 25.99 -0.48 2.58
C ASP A 17 25.16 0.32 1.56
N PHE A 18 23.85 0.04 1.50
CA PHE A 18 22.91 0.77 0.65
C PHE A 18 21.64 1.18 1.42
N PRO A 19 21.15 2.42 1.28
CA PRO A 19 21.70 3.51 0.47
C PRO A 19 22.90 4.21 1.11
N THR A 20 23.20 3.90 2.37
CA THR A 20 24.30 4.46 3.16
C THR A 20 25.09 3.34 3.85
N PRO A 21 26.36 3.59 4.21
CA PRO A 21 27.17 2.62 4.95
C PRO A 21 26.49 2.16 6.24
N GLY A 22 26.56 0.86 6.53
CA GLY A 22 25.95 0.24 7.71
C GLY A 22 24.49 -0.20 7.54
N VAL A 23 23.82 0.15 6.42
CA VAL A 23 22.45 -0.29 6.12
C VAL A 23 22.46 -1.49 5.17
N VAL A 24 21.69 -2.54 5.50
CA VAL A 24 21.46 -3.68 4.59
C VAL A 24 20.11 -3.50 3.90
N PHE A 25 20.14 -3.19 2.60
CA PHE A 25 18.94 -3.09 1.80
C PHE A 25 18.39 -4.47 1.43
N ARG A 26 17.09 -4.66 1.64
CA ARG A 26 16.36 -5.88 1.25
C ARG A 26 15.66 -5.64 -0.09
N ASP A 27 16.25 -6.20 -1.14
CA ASP A 27 15.74 -6.14 -2.50
C ASP A 27 14.71 -7.25 -2.75
N ILE A 28 13.45 -6.83 -2.94
CA ILE A 28 12.31 -7.70 -3.25
C ILE A 28 12.15 -7.97 -4.75
N SER A 29 12.97 -7.39 -5.62
CA SER A 29 12.85 -7.57 -7.07
C SER A 29 12.83 -9.04 -7.51
N PRO A 30 13.61 -9.97 -6.90
CA PRO A 30 13.52 -11.38 -7.28
C PRO A 30 12.21 -12.05 -6.85
N VAL A 31 11.54 -11.58 -5.78
CA VAL A 31 10.19 -12.05 -5.40
C VAL A 31 9.19 -11.69 -6.50
N LEU A 32 9.26 -10.46 -7.03
CA LEU A 32 8.37 -10.01 -8.10
C LEU A 32 8.66 -10.73 -9.43
N LYS A 33 9.93 -11.05 -9.68
CA LYS A 33 10.38 -11.74 -10.91
C LYS A 33 9.99 -13.21 -10.93
N ASP A 34 9.90 -13.86 -9.77
CA ASP A 34 9.50 -15.26 -9.64
C ASP A 34 7.99 -15.35 -9.35
N PRO A 35 7.15 -15.80 -10.31
CA PRO A 35 5.70 -15.82 -10.14
C PRO A 35 5.24 -16.76 -9.02
N ALA A 36 5.99 -17.81 -8.69
CA ALA A 36 5.66 -18.69 -7.56
C ALA A 36 5.92 -17.99 -6.23
N SER A 37 7.04 -17.25 -6.14
CA SER A 37 7.37 -16.44 -4.97
C SER A 37 6.37 -15.32 -4.74
N PHE A 38 5.99 -14.57 -5.79
CA PHE A 38 5.02 -13.49 -5.66
C PHE A 38 3.64 -14.01 -5.25
N ARG A 39 3.17 -15.11 -5.87
CA ARG A 39 1.91 -15.76 -5.49
C ARG A 39 1.93 -16.22 -4.03
N ALA A 40 3.03 -16.83 -3.57
CA ALA A 40 3.17 -17.24 -2.19
C ALA A 40 3.11 -16.05 -1.22
N ALA A 41 3.79 -14.94 -1.53
CA ALA A 41 3.76 -13.73 -0.71
C ALA A 41 2.33 -13.16 -0.56
N ILE A 42 1.60 -13.02 -1.67
CA ILE A 42 0.22 -12.54 -1.66
C ILE A 42 -0.70 -13.51 -0.91
N GLY A 43 -0.57 -14.82 -1.16
CA GLY A 43 -1.37 -15.85 -0.51
C GLY A 43 -1.18 -15.89 1.01
N LEU A 44 0.08 -15.79 1.48
CA LEU A 44 0.39 -15.73 2.92
C LEU A 44 -0.23 -14.50 3.59
N LEU A 45 -0.08 -13.32 2.98
CA LEU A 45 -0.69 -12.08 3.49
C LEU A 45 -2.22 -12.19 3.52
N ALA A 46 -2.85 -12.66 2.45
CA ALA A 46 -4.29 -12.80 2.37
C ALA A 46 -4.83 -13.78 3.41
N ARG A 47 -4.17 -14.94 3.60
CA ARG A 47 -4.56 -15.92 4.63
C ARG A 47 -4.43 -15.34 6.03
N HIS A 48 -3.33 -14.65 6.32
CA HIS A 48 -3.15 -13.97 7.60
C HIS A 48 -4.27 -12.97 7.86
N LEU A 49 -4.59 -12.11 6.89
CA LEU A 49 -5.63 -11.10 7.03
C LEU A 49 -7.03 -11.71 7.20
N LYS A 50 -7.37 -12.76 6.42
CA LYS A 50 -8.63 -13.50 6.57
C LYS A 50 -8.75 -14.14 7.96
N ALA A 51 -7.67 -14.75 8.46
CA ALA A 51 -7.65 -15.39 9.78
C ALA A 51 -7.76 -14.38 10.92
N THR A 52 -7.09 -13.24 10.82
CA THR A 52 -7.04 -12.22 11.88
C THR A 52 -8.30 -11.35 11.92
N HIS A 53 -8.85 -10.98 10.77
CA HIS A 53 -9.91 -9.98 10.66
C HIS A 53 -11.24 -10.51 10.13
N GLY A 54 -11.29 -11.73 9.58
CA GLY A 54 -12.47 -12.25 8.91
C GLY A 54 -12.91 -11.34 7.75
N GLY A 55 -14.23 -11.11 7.63
CA GLY A 55 -14.82 -10.21 6.63
C GLY A 55 -14.88 -8.73 7.05
N ARG A 56 -13.98 -8.27 7.93
CA ARG A 56 -14.01 -6.90 8.49
C ARG A 56 -13.15 -5.89 7.75
N ILE A 57 -12.53 -6.25 6.63
CA ILE A 57 -11.68 -5.33 5.86
C ILE A 57 -12.50 -4.84 4.67
N ASP A 58 -12.59 -3.52 4.51
CA ASP A 58 -13.34 -2.90 3.42
C ASP A 58 -12.39 -2.54 2.25
N TYR A 59 -11.16 -2.10 2.55
CA TYR A 59 -10.15 -1.76 1.54
C TYR A 59 -8.72 -2.15 1.93
N ILE A 60 -7.88 -2.36 0.91
CA ILE A 60 -6.43 -2.34 1.05
C ILE A 60 -5.90 -0.96 0.65
N ALA A 61 -4.99 -0.38 1.43
CA ALA A 61 -4.27 0.84 1.07
C ALA A 61 -2.82 0.51 0.70
N GLY A 62 -2.46 0.70 -0.57
CA GLY A 62 -1.07 0.59 -1.01
C GLY A 62 -0.33 1.91 -0.79
N ILE A 63 0.94 1.85 -0.36
CA ILE A 63 1.79 3.02 -0.23
C ILE A 63 2.72 3.16 -1.44
N ASP A 64 2.83 4.38 -1.94
CA ASP A 64 3.73 4.75 -3.03
C ASP A 64 5.21 4.65 -2.59
N SER A 65 6.09 3.93 -3.29
CA SER A 65 5.86 3.30 -4.60
C SER A 65 5.77 1.79 -4.55
N ARG A 66 6.52 1.14 -3.65
CA ARG A 66 6.70 -0.32 -3.70
C ARG A 66 5.51 -1.08 -3.11
N GLY A 67 4.78 -0.50 -2.17
CA GLY A 67 3.48 -1.03 -1.72
C GLY A 67 2.47 -1.20 -2.86
N PHE A 68 2.57 -0.43 -3.94
CA PHE A 68 1.71 -0.61 -5.13
C PHE A 68 1.96 -1.91 -5.88
N LEU A 69 3.09 -2.57 -5.66
CA LEU A 69 3.38 -3.87 -6.26
C LEU A 69 2.59 -5.00 -5.58
N PHE A 70 2.13 -4.78 -4.34
CA PHE A 70 1.41 -5.78 -3.54
C PHE A 70 -0.06 -5.40 -3.33
N GLY A 71 -0.37 -4.12 -3.13
CA GLY A 71 -1.71 -3.63 -2.80
C GLY A 71 -2.82 -4.14 -3.71
N PRO A 72 -2.76 -3.91 -5.02
CA PRO A 72 -3.78 -4.39 -5.95
C PRO A 72 -3.93 -5.91 -5.95
N SER A 73 -2.82 -6.66 -5.96
CA SER A 73 -2.84 -8.13 -5.98
C SER A 73 -3.43 -8.70 -4.68
N LEU A 74 -3.10 -8.11 -3.53
CA LEU A 74 -3.65 -8.49 -2.23
C LEU A 74 -5.15 -8.15 -2.14
N ALA A 75 -5.55 -6.98 -2.62
CA ALA A 75 -6.95 -6.59 -2.69
C ALA A 75 -7.76 -7.56 -3.56
N GLN A 76 -7.23 -7.95 -4.72
CA GLN A 76 -7.85 -8.95 -5.60
C GLN A 76 -8.02 -10.31 -4.93
N GLU A 77 -6.99 -10.83 -4.26
CA GLU A 77 -7.03 -12.11 -3.52
C GLU A 77 -8.04 -12.10 -2.35
N LEU A 78 -8.35 -10.92 -1.81
CA LEU A 78 -9.34 -10.69 -0.76
C LEU A 78 -10.73 -10.34 -1.29
N GLY A 79 -10.89 -10.07 -2.59
CA GLY A 79 -12.14 -9.59 -3.18
C GLY A 79 -12.50 -8.15 -2.79
N LEU A 80 -11.51 -7.30 -2.56
CA LEU A 80 -11.64 -5.92 -2.08
C LEU A 80 -11.14 -4.90 -3.10
N GLY A 81 -11.48 -3.62 -2.86
CA GLY A 81 -10.87 -2.49 -3.56
C GLY A 81 -9.48 -2.14 -2.99
N CYS A 82 -8.68 -1.42 -3.79
CA CYS A 82 -7.41 -0.85 -3.37
C CYS A 82 -7.43 0.68 -3.47
N VAL A 83 -7.13 1.38 -2.38
CA VAL A 83 -6.92 2.83 -2.34
C VAL A 83 -5.44 3.18 -2.38
N LEU A 84 -5.10 4.39 -2.82
CA LEU A 84 -3.73 4.81 -3.04
C LEU A 84 -3.33 5.89 -2.04
N ILE A 85 -2.19 5.66 -1.36
CA ILE A 85 -1.48 6.70 -0.59
C ILE A 85 -0.22 7.06 -1.38
N ARG A 86 -0.06 8.34 -1.73
CA ARG A 86 1.03 8.79 -2.60
C ARG A 86 1.96 9.77 -1.92
N LYS A 87 3.17 9.93 -2.48
CA LYS A 87 3.99 11.11 -2.17
C LYS A 87 3.23 12.38 -2.57
N ARG A 88 3.37 13.45 -1.78
CA ARG A 88 2.64 14.71 -1.97
C ARG A 88 2.79 15.28 -3.39
N GLY A 89 1.69 15.79 -3.94
CA GLY A 89 1.63 16.40 -5.28
C GLY A 89 1.51 15.39 -6.43
N LYS A 90 1.12 14.13 -6.15
CA LYS A 90 0.95 13.08 -7.16
C LYS A 90 -0.51 12.67 -7.36
N LEU A 91 -1.40 13.01 -6.43
CA LEU A 91 -2.83 12.78 -6.56
C LEU A 91 -3.53 14.07 -7.06
N PRO A 92 -4.43 13.95 -8.05
CA PRO A 92 -5.27 15.06 -8.47
C PRO A 92 -6.41 15.30 -7.47
N GLY A 93 -7.01 16.49 -7.53
CA GLY A 93 -8.18 16.84 -6.73
C GLY A 93 -7.86 17.12 -5.26
N PRO A 94 -8.88 17.22 -4.40
CA PRO A 94 -8.69 17.53 -2.98
C PRO A 94 -8.00 16.38 -2.23
N THR A 95 -6.91 16.69 -1.54
CA THR A 95 -6.16 15.72 -0.72
C THR A 95 -6.07 16.16 0.74
N VAL A 96 -5.83 15.20 1.62
CA VAL A 96 -5.22 15.41 2.94
C VAL A 96 -3.81 14.85 2.91
N TRP A 97 -2.90 15.45 3.69
CA TRP A 97 -1.50 15.04 3.72
C TRP A 97 -0.96 14.99 5.15
N ALA A 98 0.05 14.15 5.34
CA ALA A 98 0.80 14.02 6.58
C ALA A 98 2.30 14.03 6.29
N SER A 99 3.04 14.76 7.10
CA SER A 99 4.50 14.80 7.00
C SER A 99 5.17 13.80 7.94
N TYR A 100 6.29 13.23 7.50
CA TYR A 100 7.11 12.31 8.27
C TYR A 100 8.58 12.65 8.11
N SER A 101 9.31 12.53 9.23
CA SER A 101 10.76 12.60 9.23
C SER A 101 11.28 11.19 8.97
N LEU A 102 12.04 11.05 7.89
CA LEU A 102 12.93 9.93 7.63
C LEU A 102 14.26 10.20 8.35
N GLU A 103 15.06 9.16 8.57
CA GLU A 103 16.41 9.30 9.16
C GLU A 103 17.29 10.34 8.42
N TYR A 104 17.02 10.56 7.14
CA TYR A 104 17.81 11.45 6.28
C TYR A 104 16.97 12.50 5.54
N GLY A 105 15.75 12.79 5.98
CA GLY A 105 14.94 13.82 5.31
C GLY A 105 13.52 13.97 5.84
N LYS A 106 12.73 14.83 5.19
CA LYS A 106 11.29 14.94 5.40
C LYS A 106 10.59 14.48 4.14
N ALA A 107 9.59 13.64 4.28
CA ALA A 107 8.72 13.27 3.19
C ALA A 107 7.26 13.45 3.61
N GLU A 108 6.38 13.56 2.62
CA GLU A 108 4.98 13.87 2.82
C GLU A 108 4.15 12.89 2.00
N LEU A 109 3.19 12.24 2.65
CA LEU A 109 2.23 11.34 2.00
C LEU A 109 0.88 12.04 1.96
N GLU A 110 0.12 11.77 0.91
CA GLU A 110 -1.22 12.28 0.68
C GLU A 110 -2.18 11.18 0.23
N ILE A 111 -3.46 11.39 0.51
CA ILE A 111 -4.58 10.58 0.06
C ILE A 111 -5.72 11.52 -0.35
N GLN A 112 -6.48 11.15 -1.37
CA GLN A 112 -7.64 11.93 -1.79
C GLN A 112 -8.72 11.93 -0.70
N LYS A 113 -9.42 13.05 -0.55
CA LYS A 113 -10.45 13.22 0.49
C LYS A 113 -11.65 12.27 0.30
N ASP A 114 -11.94 11.89 -0.93
CA ASP A 114 -13.03 10.99 -1.29
C ASP A 114 -12.65 9.50 -1.25
N ALA A 115 -11.39 9.17 -0.95
CA ALA A 115 -10.88 7.80 -1.04
C ALA A 115 -11.50 6.85 0.00
N LEU A 116 -11.90 7.37 1.17
CA LEU A 116 -12.41 6.58 2.29
C LEU A 116 -13.53 7.31 3.03
N GLU A 117 -14.69 6.68 3.14
CA GLU A 117 -15.81 7.16 3.94
C GLU A 117 -15.57 6.94 5.44
N PRO A 118 -16.19 7.74 6.31
CA PRO A 118 -16.19 7.51 7.76
C PRO A 118 -16.62 6.08 8.12
N GLY A 119 -15.84 5.42 8.98
CA GLY A 119 -16.15 4.08 9.49
C GLY A 119 -15.65 2.91 8.63
N GLN A 120 -15.15 3.16 7.42
CA GLN A 120 -14.53 2.12 6.59
C GLN A 120 -13.23 1.61 7.23
N ARG A 121 -12.98 0.30 7.13
CA ARG A 121 -11.86 -0.39 7.76
C ARG A 121 -10.84 -0.74 6.71
N VAL A 122 -9.59 -0.35 6.95
CA VAL A 122 -8.53 -0.39 5.94
C VAL A 122 -7.33 -1.13 6.49
N VAL A 123 -6.73 -1.97 5.66
CA VAL A 123 -5.40 -2.55 5.91
C VAL A 123 -4.40 -1.90 5.00
N VAL A 124 -3.31 -1.37 5.58
CA VAL A 124 -2.23 -0.76 4.82
C VAL A 124 -1.18 -1.81 4.47
N VAL A 125 -0.68 -1.80 3.24
CA VAL A 125 0.39 -2.68 2.79
C VAL A 125 1.53 -1.88 2.15
N ASP A 126 2.74 -2.26 2.53
CA ASP A 126 3.99 -1.81 1.92
C ASP A 126 4.97 -2.98 1.85
N ASP A 127 6.03 -2.82 1.08
CA ASP A 127 7.02 -3.89 0.89
C ASP A 127 7.90 -4.14 2.11
N LEU A 128 8.21 -3.06 2.85
CA LEU A 128 9.01 -3.13 4.05
C LEU A 128 8.54 -2.08 5.06
N LEU A 129 8.10 -2.53 6.22
CA LEU A 129 7.71 -1.67 7.33
C LEU A 129 8.98 -1.09 8.00
N ALA A 130 9.28 0.17 7.67
CA ALA A 130 10.14 1.02 8.50
C ALA A 130 9.29 1.81 9.52
N THR A 131 9.92 2.71 10.29
CA THR A 131 9.22 3.58 11.26
C THR A 131 8.11 4.39 10.57
N GLY A 132 6.83 4.10 10.85
CA GLY A 132 5.74 4.79 10.13
C GLY A 132 4.29 4.46 10.51
N GLY A 133 4.00 3.35 11.19
CA GLY A 133 2.63 2.87 11.43
C GLY A 133 1.65 3.90 12.01
N ALA A 134 2.00 4.52 13.15
CA ALA A 134 1.15 5.53 13.80
C ALA A 134 0.88 6.79 12.94
N ARG A 135 1.72 7.05 11.93
CA ARG A 135 1.57 8.22 11.05
C ARG A 135 0.61 7.93 9.90
N LEU A 136 0.63 6.70 9.38
CA LEU A 136 -0.33 6.22 8.38
C LEU A 136 -1.74 6.17 8.96
N GLU A 137 -1.87 5.72 10.21
CA GLU A 137 -3.14 5.75 10.94
C GLU A 137 -3.74 7.17 10.98
N ARG A 138 -2.94 8.18 11.35
CA ARG A 138 -3.38 9.59 11.37
C ARG A 138 -3.82 10.08 10.00
N LEU A 139 -3.11 9.70 8.94
CA LEU A 139 -3.46 10.11 7.57
C LEU A 139 -4.81 9.50 7.14
N LEU A 140 -5.04 8.22 7.43
CA LEU A 140 -6.30 7.55 7.14
C LEU A 140 -7.47 8.15 7.93
N SER A 141 -7.27 8.39 9.23
CA SER A 141 -8.28 9.06 10.06
C SER A 141 -8.59 10.47 9.56
N ALA A 142 -7.58 11.21 9.08
CA ALA A 142 -7.79 12.52 8.46
C ALA A 142 -8.59 12.44 7.16
N ALA A 143 -8.36 11.41 6.33
CA ALA A 143 -9.11 11.20 5.10
C ALA A 143 -10.59 10.98 5.40
N GLN A 144 -10.89 10.08 6.34
CA GLN A 144 -12.25 9.80 6.79
C GLN A 144 -12.93 11.03 7.40
N ALA A 145 -12.23 11.77 8.24
CA ALA A 145 -12.78 12.98 8.88
C ALA A 145 -13.02 14.13 7.89
N ASN A 146 -12.29 14.17 6.78
CA ASN A 146 -12.40 15.21 5.75
C ASN A 146 -13.09 14.69 4.49
N TRP A 147 -13.86 13.61 4.61
CA TRP A 147 -14.53 13.01 3.47
C TRP A 147 -15.41 14.03 2.74
N GLY A 148 -15.28 14.05 1.42
CA GLY A 148 -16.08 14.88 0.53
C GLY A 148 -16.50 14.07 -0.70
N PRO A 149 -17.64 14.40 -1.33
CA PRO A 149 -18.13 13.65 -2.48
C PRO A 149 -17.17 13.81 -3.67
N HIS A 150 -16.97 12.70 -4.38
CA HIS A 150 -16.19 12.66 -5.63
C HIS A 150 -16.79 13.66 -6.65
N PRO A 151 -15.97 14.48 -7.36
CA PRO A 151 -16.47 15.18 -8.52
C PRO A 151 -17.01 14.17 -9.54
N PRO A 152 -18.10 14.47 -10.25
CA PRO A 152 -18.74 13.53 -11.16
C PRO A 152 -17.73 13.03 -12.20
N ILE A 153 -17.68 11.71 -12.41
CA ILE A 153 -16.91 11.12 -13.50
C ILE A 153 -17.53 11.63 -14.80
N HIS A 154 -16.83 12.53 -15.50
CA HIS A 154 -17.23 12.93 -16.84
C HIS A 154 -17.11 11.71 -17.76
N ARG A 155 -18.22 11.01 -17.99
CA ARG A 155 -18.32 10.02 -19.07
C ARG A 155 -18.26 10.78 -20.38
N ASN A 156 -17.08 10.93 -20.95
CA ASN A 156 -16.92 11.30 -22.35
C ASN A 156 -17.36 10.13 -23.23
N HIS A 157 -18.67 9.86 -23.30
CA HIS A 157 -19.27 9.01 -24.33
C HIS A 157 -19.82 9.80 -25.52
N GLU A 158 -19.53 11.10 -25.60
CA GLU A 158 -19.85 11.92 -26.76
C GLU A 158 -18.57 12.50 -27.37
N ARG A 159 -17.85 11.66 -28.11
CA ARG A 159 -17.24 12.14 -29.37
C ARG A 159 -17.84 11.34 -30.50
N ARG A 160 -18.67 12.08 -31.23
CA ARG A 160 -19.45 11.77 -32.42
C ARG A 160 -18.64 11.04 -33.50
N LEU A 161 -19.39 10.32 -34.32
CA LEU A 161 -19.11 9.82 -35.67
C LEU A 161 -18.14 10.70 -36.46
#